data_AF-A0A382Q1V5-F1
#
_entry.id   AF-A0A382Q1V5-F1
#
_cell.length_a   1.000
_cell.length_b   1.000
_cell.length_c   1.000
_cell.angle_alpha   90.00
_cell.angle_beta   90.00
_cell.angle_gamma   90.00
#
_symmetry.space_group_name_H-M   'P 1'
#
loop_
_entity.id
_entity.type
_entity.pdbx_description
1 polymer ?
#
loop_
_entity_poly.entity_id
_entity_poly.type
_entity_poly.pdbx_seq_one_letter_code
_entity_poly.pdbx_strand_id
1 'polypeptide(L)'
;MLARKEYQKYTGEIFEDDKSYEDRMALFLEWYIFERIDPSKEQTILESIISNSKEVPSSILINIKQFINNIHGLFIVKKIKDGSVRVMNLFTDKKYDIYEPSSKLYFSKDNVFEGRLLPYKESYFFTGNFCFHPDGTKKYIKSEIKKILTSQKSNEKELKFKKTTMSKEFKVLNNTTGSIKKLQEKVITINNEKEINKIK
;
A
#
# COMPACT_ATOMS: atom_id res chain seq x y z
N MET A 1 19.68 -4.82 -11.17
CA MET A 1 19.69 -6.23 -10.72
C MET A 1 19.15 -6.47 -9.31
N LEU A 2 19.33 -5.57 -8.33
CA LEU A 2 18.84 -5.79 -6.96
C LEU A 2 17.31 -5.94 -6.86
N ALA A 3 16.55 -5.06 -7.53
CA ALA A 3 15.09 -5.10 -7.47
C ALA A 3 14.47 -6.38 -8.06
N ARG A 4 15.01 -6.90 -9.17
CA ARG A 4 14.55 -8.18 -9.76
C ARG A 4 14.79 -9.34 -8.79
N LYS A 5 15.98 -9.41 -8.18
CA LYS A 5 16.28 -10.44 -7.17
C LYS A 5 15.38 -10.33 -5.94
N GLU A 6 15.06 -9.10 -5.51
CA GLU A 6 14.12 -8.84 -4.42
C GLU A 6 12.72 -9.38 -4.74
N TYR A 7 12.20 -9.09 -5.93
CA TYR A 7 10.91 -9.59 -6.40
C TYR A 7 10.89 -11.13 -6.49
N GLN A 8 11.94 -11.74 -7.04
CA GLN A 8 12.07 -13.19 -7.20
C GLN A 8 12.08 -13.96 -5.88
N LYS A 9 12.40 -13.31 -4.74
CA LYS A 9 12.25 -13.95 -3.41
C LYS A 9 10.80 -14.30 -3.08
N TYR A 10 9.84 -13.56 -3.64
CA TYR A 10 8.41 -13.74 -3.39
C TYR A 10 7.72 -14.53 -4.52
N THR A 11 8.21 -14.40 -5.75
CA THR A 11 7.55 -14.92 -6.96
C THR A 11 8.30 -16.07 -7.66
N GLY A 12 9.44 -16.49 -7.11
CA GLY A 12 10.31 -17.50 -7.70
C GLY A 12 11.23 -16.96 -8.80
N GLU A 13 12.17 -17.78 -9.25
CA GLU A 13 13.11 -17.41 -10.31
C GLU A 13 12.41 -17.24 -11.66
N ILE A 14 12.86 -16.27 -12.45
CA ILE A 14 12.34 -15.93 -13.78
C ILE A 14 13.39 -16.34 -14.79
N PHE A 15 13.10 -17.38 -15.57
CA PHE A 15 13.95 -17.92 -16.61
C PHE A 15 13.63 -17.27 -17.96
N GLU A 16 14.66 -16.96 -18.75
CA GLU A 16 14.51 -16.20 -20.01
C GLU A 16 13.95 -17.06 -21.15
N ASP A 17 14.07 -18.38 -21.04
CA ASP A 17 13.56 -19.38 -21.97
C ASP A 17 12.11 -19.82 -21.68
N ASP A 18 11.54 -19.39 -20.54
CA ASP A 18 10.15 -19.68 -20.20
C ASP A 18 9.17 -18.91 -21.09
N LYS A 19 8.11 -19.59 -21.53
CA LYS A 19 7.00 -18.94 -22.28
C LYS A 19 6.33 -17.79 -21.52
N SER A 20 6.39 -17.83 -20.18
CA SER A 20 5.85 -16.81 -19.29
C SER A 20 6.82 -15.66 -18.98
N TYR A 21 8.01 -15.64 -19.60
CA TYR A 21 9.05 -14.65 -19.28
C TYR A 21 8.52 -13.21 -19.36
N GLU A 22 7.88 -12.86 -20.48
CA GLU A 22 7.36 -11.51 -20.71
C GLU A 22 6.27 -11.13 -19.69
N ASP A 23 5.32 -12.02 -19.43
CA ASP A 23 4.25 -11.78 -18.44
C ASP A 23 4.85 -11.56 -17.04
N ARG A 24 5.84 -12.37 -16.66
CA ARG A 24 6.51 -12.25 -15.35
C ARG A 24 7.37 -11.00 -15.27
N MET A 25 7.97 -10.57 -16.37
CA MET A 25 8.72 -9.32 -16.43
C MET A 25 7.78 -8.11 -16.32
N ALA A 26 6.62 -8.16 -16.95
CA ALA A 26 5.61 -7.10 -16.85
C ALA A 26 5.09 -6.97 -15.40
N LEU A 27 4.79 -8.10 -14.74
CA LEU A 27 4.42 -8.11 -13.31
C LEU A 27 5.53 -7.59 -12.41
N PHE A 28 6.80 -7.90 -12.71
CA PHE A 28 7.94 -7.33 -12.01
C PHE A 28 8.00 -5.80 -12.17
N LEU A 29 7.81 -5.28 -13.38
CA LEU A 29 7.84 -3.83 -13.64
C LEU A 29 6.69 -3.11 -12.92
N GLU A 30 5.50 -3.71 -12.87
CA GLU A 30 4.40 -3.17 -12.08
C GLU A 30 4.74 -3.08 -10.60
N TRP A 31 5.22 -4.18 -10.02
CA TRP A 31 5.66 -4.19 -8.63
C TRP A 31 6.75 -3.14 -8.38
N TYR A 32 7.72 -3.02 -9.29
CA TYR A 32 8.80 -2.07 -9.20
C TYR A 32 8.31 -0.61 -9.19
N ILE A 33 7.31 -0.29 -10.01
CA ILE A 33 6.79 1.08 -10.13
C ILE A 33 5.86 1.43 -8.97
N PHE A 34 4.95 0.52 -8.61
CA PHE A 34 3.81 0.81 -7.74
C PHE A 34 3.99 0.37 -6.28
N GLU A 35 4.91 -0.56 -5.98
CA GLU A 35 5.00 -1.18 -4.65
C GLU A 35 6.39 -1.15 -4.04
N ARG A 36 7.43 -1.22 -4.87
CA ARG A 36 8.79 -1.21 -4.35
C ARG A 36 9.12 0.16 -3.77
N ILE A 37 9.32 0.19 -2.45
CA ILE A 37 9.79 1.37 -1.73
C ILE A 37 11.30 1.50 -1.90
N ASP A 38 11.77 2.65 -2.35
CA ASP A 38 13.18 3.02 -2.31
C ASP A 38 13.58 3.36 -0.86
N PRO A 39 14.48 2.59 -0.21
CA PRO A 39 14.86 2.84 1.18
C PRO A 39 15.51 4.21 1.41
N SER A 40 16.08 4.82 0.37
CA SER A 40 16.73 6.14 0.49
C SER A 40 15.74 7.31 0.48
N LYS A 41 14.56 7.10 -0.12
CA LYS A 41 13.53 8.14 -0.32
C LYS A 41 12.24 7.86 0.46
N GLU A 42 12.07 6.64 0.98
CA GLU A 42 10.83 6.15 1.61
C GLU A 42 9.60 6.32 0.71
N GLN A 43 9.81 6.19 -0.60
CA GLN A 43 8.80 6.39 -1.63
C GLN A 43 8.87 5.29 -2.68
N THR A 44 7.74 4.98 -3.30
CA THR A 44 7.68 4.23 -4.56
C THR A 44 8.30 5.04 -5.70
N ILE A 45 8.63 4.36 -6.81
CA ILE A 45 9.12 5.04 -8.01
C ILE A 45 8.07 6.02 -8.55
N LEU A 46 6.80 5.62 -8.58
CA LEU A 46 5.70 6.49 -8.98
C LEU A 46 5.64 7.77 -8.14
N GLU A 47 5.72 7.64 -6.82
CA GLU A 47 5.72 8.80 -5.90
C GLU A 47 6.93 9.69 -6.14
N SER A 48 8.13 9.12 -6.35
CA SER A 48 9.33 9.89 -6.64
C SER A 48 9.22 10.68 -7.95
N ILE A 49 8.61 10.10 -8.99
CA ILE A 49 8.34 10.81 -10.26
C ILE A 49 7.39 11.98 -10.01
N ILE A 50 6.34 11.77 -9.22
CA ILE A 50 5.35 12.81 -8.91
C ILE A 50 5.95 13.93 -8.06
N SER A 51 6.84 13.61 -7.10
CA SER A 51 7.55 14.59 -6.28
C SER A 51 8.58 15.40 -7.07
N ASN A 52 9.21 14.81 -8.09
CA ASN A 52 10.19 15.46 -8.97
C ASN A 52 9.54 16.06 -10.24
N SER A 53 8.34 16.64 -10.10
CA SER A 53 7.46 17.03 -11.22
C SER A 53 8.01 18.05 -12.23
N LYS A 54 9.21 18.60 -12.02
CA LYS A 54 9.82 19.62 -12.91
C LYS A 54 10.16 19.05 -14.28
N GLU A 55 10.33 17.74 -14.39
CA GLU A 55 10.72 17.04 -15.63
C GLU A 55 9.53 16.44 -16.38
N VAL A 56 8.31 16.51 -15.81
CA VAL A 56 7.11 15.86 -16.37
C VAL A 56 6.09 16.91 -16.81
N PRO A 57 5.58 16.86 -18.05
CA PRO A 57 4.51 17.75 -18.50
C PRO A 57 3.30 17.72 -17.56
N SER A 58 2.77 18.90 -17.20
CA SER A 58 1.65 19.02 -16.26
C SER A 58 0.41 18.22 -16.65
N SER A 59 0.15 18.09 -17.97
CA SER A 59 -0.95 17.30 -18.52
C SER A 59 -0.82 15.80 -18.18
N ILE A 60 0.40 15.27 -18.18
CA ILE A 60 0.69 13.88 -17.82
C ILE A 60 0.62 13.72 -16.30
N LEU A 61 1.19 14.67 -15.56
CA LEU A 61 1.24 14.64 -14.09
C LEU A 61 -0.16 14.55 -13.47
N ILE A 62 -1.16 15.27 -14.02
CA ILE A 62 -2.56 15.22 -13.55
C ILE A 62 -3.15 13.81 -13.64
N ASN A 63 -2.81 13.06 -14.70
CA ASN A 63 -3.31 11.71 -14.90
C ASN A 63 -2.58 10.71 -14.00
N ILE A 64 -1.24 10.78 -13.98
CA ILE A 64 -0.40 9.83 -13.25
C ILE A 64 -0.58 9.96 -11.73
N LYS A 65 -0.88 11.15 -11.21
CA LYS A 65 -1.17 11.35 -9.77
C LYS A 65 -2.29 10.48 -9.24
N GLN A 66 -3.29 10.16 -10.07
CA GLN A 66 -4.41 9.32 -9.66
C GLN A 66 -3.95 7.88 -9.37
N PHE A 67 -2.92 7.41 -10.07
CA PHE A 67 -2.40 6.03 -9.98
C PHE A 67 -1.68 5.73 -8.66
N ILE A 68 -1.42 6.72 -7.80
CA ILE A 68 -1.00 6.48 -6.42
C ILE A 68 -2.04 5.60 -5.71
N ASN A 69 -3.32 5.79 -6.00
CA ASN A 69 -4.42 5.00 -5.43
C ASN A 69 -4.72 3.73 -6.25
N ASN A 70 -3.71 3.15 -6.90
CA ASN A 70 -3.86 1.87 -7.58
C ASN A 70 -4.23 0.76 -6.59
N ILE A 71 -4.86 -0.29 -7.09
CA ILE A 71 -5.31 -1.43 -6.30
C ILE A 71 -4.66 -2.68 -6.88
N HIS A 72 -3.58 -3.14 -6.26
CA HIS A 72 -3.12 -4.51 -6.45
C HIS A 72 -4.01 -5.46 -5.65
N GLY A 73 -4.39 -6.59 -6.24
CA GLY A 73 -5.12 -7.57 -5.46
C GLY A 73 -5.39 -8.87 -6.18
N LEU A 74 -5.92 -9.80 -5.38
CA LEU A 74 -6.45 -11.04 -5.86
C LEU A 74 -7.95 -10.90 -6.09
N PHE A 75 -8.38 -11.12 -7.32
CA PHE A 75 -9.74 -10.90 -7.78
C PHE A 75 -10.41 -12.19 -8.17
N ILE A 76 -11.73 -12.22 -8.04
CA ILE A 76 -12.58 -13.25 -8.62
C ILE A 76 -13.58 -12.63 -9.60
N VAL A 77 -13.69 -13.22 -10.79
CA VAL A 77 -14.62 -12.78 -11.83
C VAL A 77 -16.04 -13.11 -11.40
N LYS A 78 -16.92 -12.10 -11.34
CA LYS A 78 -18.34 -12.26 -10.98
C LYS A 78 -19.28 -12.24 -12.16
N LYS A 79 -19.01 -11.37 -13.14
CA LYS A 79 -19.83 -11.20 -14.34
C LYS A 79 -18.97 -10.71 -15.49
N ILE A 80 -19.18 -11.24 -16.68
CA ILE A 80 -18.56 -10.77 -17.91
C ILE A 80 -19.69 -10.25 -18.80
N LYS A 81 -19.48 -9.10 -19.42
CA LYS A 81 -20.36 -8.48 -20.41
C LYS A 81 -19.53 -8.15 -21.65
N ASP A 82 -20.18 -7.64 -22.69
CA ASP A 82 -19.44 -7.09 -23.82
C ASP A 82 -18.69 -5.81 -23.37
N GLY A 83 -17.38 -5.79 -23.57
CA GLY A 83 -16.51 -4.66 -23.23
C GLY A 83 -16.36 -4.33 -21.74
N SER A 84 -16.85 -5.18 -20.83
CA SER A 84 -16.69 -4.94 -19.39
C SER A 84 -16.72 -6.21 -18.55
N VAL A 85 -16.05 -6.17 -17.41
CA VAL A 85 -16.01 -7.26 -16.43
C VAL A 85 -16.25 -6.72 -15.03
N ARG A 86 -17.07 -7.45 -14.27
CA ARG A 86 -17.25 -7.24 -12.84
C ARG A 86 -16.38 -8.22 -12.09
N VAL A 87 -15.49 -7.68 -11.26
CA VAL A 87 -14.61 -8.47 -10.39
C VAL A 87 -14.85 -8.11 -8.93
N MET A 88 -14.46 -9.01 -8.03
CA MET A 88 -14.51 -8.78 -6.60
C MET A 88 -13.13 -9.06 -6.01
N ASN A 89 -12.58 -8.10 -5.27
CA ASN A 89 -11.33 -8.28 -4.55
C ASN A 89 -11.57 -9.25 -3.38
N LEU A 90 -10.80 -10.34 -3.31
CA LEU A 90 -11.01 -11.42 -2.36
C LEU A 90 -10.59 -11.07 -0.92
N PHE A 91 -9.79 -10.03 -0.72
CA PHE A 91 -9.40 -9.57 0.63
C PHE A 91 -10.40 -8.56 1.20
N THR A 92 -11.04 -7.76 0.36
CA THR A 92 -11.89 -6.63 0.81
C THR A 92 -13.37 -6.81 0.52
N ASP A 93 -13.74 -7.84 -0.24
CA ASP A 93 -15.08 -8.07 -0.79
C ASP A 93 -15.65 -6.92 -1.65
N LYS A 94 -14.83 -5.90 -1.95
CA LYS A 94 -15.19 -4.78 -2.81
C LYS A 94 -15.32 -5.25 -4.25
N LYS A 95 -16.36 -4.79 -4.92
CA LYS A 95 -16.65 -5.09 -6.32
C LYS A 95 -16.28 -3.90 -7.20
N TYR A 96 -15.75 -4.19 -8.37
CA TYR A 96 -15.37 -3.21 -9.37
C TYR A 96 -15.99 -3.60 -10.71
N ASP A 97 -16.66 -2.66 -11.36
CA ASP A 97 -17.06 -2.76 -12.76
C ASP A 97 -15.98 -2.05 -13.59
N ILE A 98 -15.34 -2.81 -14.48
CA ILE A 98 -14.14 -2.37 -15.20
C ILE A 98 -14.43 -2.43 -16.69
N TYR A 99 -14.11 -1.36 -17.39
CA TYR A 99 -14.10 -1.34 -18.85
C TYR A 99 -12.91 -2.16 -19.35
N GLU A 100 -13.21 -3.22 -20.10
CA GLU A 100 -12.21 -4.13 -20.64
C GLU A 100 -12.75 -4.69 -21.97
N PRO A 101 -12.40 -4.06 -23.10
CA PRO A 101 -12.85 -4.45 -24.44
C PRO A 101 -12.66 -5.94 -24.72
N SER A 102 -11.56 -6.51 -24.25
CA SER A 102 -11.17 -7.90 -24.46
C SER A 102 -11.60 -8.82 -23.31
N SER A 103 -12.59 -8.41 -22.52
CA SER A 103 -13.00 -9.15 -21.31
C SER A 103 -13.43 -10.59 -21.57
N LYS A 104 -14.06 -10.87 -22.71
CA LYS A 104 -14.44 -12.25 -23.11
C LYS A 104 -13.25 -13.11 -23.54
N LEU A 105 -12.13 -12.51 -23.93
CA LEU A 105 -10.92 -13.22 -24.32
C LEU A 105 -10.11 -13.65 -23.09
N TYR A 106 -10.00 -12.77 -22.10
CA TYR A 106 -9.12 -12.99 -20.94
C TYR A 106 -9.80 -13.72 -19.78
N PHE A 107 -11.11 -13.54 -19.59
CA PHE A 107 -11.78 -13.97 -18.36
C PHE A 107 -12.83 -15.03 -18.62
N SER A 108 -12.87 -16.02 -17.72
CA SER A 108 -14.04 -16.86 -17.50
C SER A 108 -14.68 -16.54 -16.16
N LYS A 109 -15.99 -16.79 -16.06
CA LYS A 109 -16.73 -16.63 -14.80
C LYS A 109 -16.04 -17.43 -13.71
N ASP A 110 -15.98 -16.86 -12.50
CA ASP A 110 -15.45 -17.53 -11.31
C ASP A 110 -13.93 -17.80 -11.29
N ASN A 111 -13.18 -17.43 -12.34
CA ASN A 111 -11.71 -17.45 -12.33
C ASN A 111 -11.18 -16.56 -11.22
N VAL A 112 -10.07 -16.99 -10.65
CA VAL A 112 -9.27 -16.25 -9.67
C VAL A 112 -7.98 -15.81 -10.34
N PHE A 113 -7.65 -14.53 -10.21
CA PHE A 113 -6.44 -13.98 -10.80
C PHE A 113 -5.91 -12.84 -9.94
N GLU A 114 -4.60 -12.65 -9.96
CA GLU A 114 -3.93 -11.46 -9.45
C GLU A 114 -3.79 -10.43 -10.57
N GLY A 115 -3.98 -9.16 -10.24
CA GLY A 115 -3.84 -8.05 -11.18
C GLY A 115 -3.96 -6.69 -10.50
N ARG A 116 -3.85 -5.62 -11.28
CA ARG A 116 -3.86 -4.24 -10.77
C ARG A 116 -4.93 -3.39 -11.42
N LEU A 117 -5.62 -2.60 -10.60
CA LEU A 117 -6.56 -1.58 -11.05
C LEU A 117 -5.93 -0.20 -10.94
N LEU A 118 -5.98 0.57 -12.03
CA LEU A 118 -5.63 1.99 -12.05
C LEU A 118 -6.91 2.84 -12.05
N PRO A 119 -7.06 3.79 -11.11
CA PRO A 119 -8.15 4.75 -11.17
C PRO A 119 -7.87 5.79 -12.27
N TYR A 120 -8.88 6.06 -13.09
CA TYR A 120 -8.83 7.12 -14.10
C TYR A 120 -10.24 7.64 -14.39
N LYS A 121 -10.45 8.97 -14.27
CA LYS A 121 -11.73 9.64 -14.55
C LYS A 121 -12.93 8.92 -13.91
N GLU A 122 -12.86 8.69 -12.60
CA GLU A 122 -13.90 8.04 -11.79
C GLU A 122 -14.19 6.56 -12.12
N SER A 123 -13.40 5.97 -13.02
CA SER A 123 -13.47 4.55 -13.39
C SER A 123 -12.19 3.82 -13.01
N TYR A 124 -12.21 2.50 -13.14
CA TYR A 124 -11.04 1.64 -12.96
C TYR A 124 -10.72 0.92 -14.26
N PHE A 125 -9.43 0.75 -14.51
CA PHE A 125 -8.89 0.04 -15.67
C PHE A 125 -7.86 -0.98 -15.19
N PHE A 126 -7.79 -2.13 -15.86
CA PHE A 126 -6.67 -3.03 -15.65
C PHE A 126 -5.40 -2.47 -16.30
N THR A 127 -4.25 -2.79 -15.71
CA THR A 127 -2.95 -2.58 -16.35
C THR A 127 -2.69 -3.53 -17.51
N GLY A 128 -3.47 -4.62 -17.60
CA GLY A 128 -3.36 -5.63 -18.66
C GLY A 128 -2.45 -6.81 -18.32
N ASN A 129 -1.74 -6.77 -17.18
CA ASN A 129 -0.93 -7.89 -16.72
C ASN A 129 -1.67 -8.66 -15.64
N PHE A 130 -1.81 -9.97 -15.84
CA PHE A 130 -2.60 -10.85 -14.98
C PHE A 130 -1.80 -12.10 -14.62
N CYS A 131 -1.96 -12.58 -13.39
CA CYS A 131 -1.52 -13.91 -13.00
C CYS A 131 -2.76 -14.75 -12.69
N PHE A 132 -3.13 -15.63 -13.62
CA PHE A 132 -4.32 -16.48 -13.48
C PHE A 132 -4.00 -17.72 -12.64
N HIS A 133 -4.89 -18.04 -11.71
CA HIS A 133 -4.77 -19.25 -10.90
C HIS A 133 -5.67 -20.36 -11.47
N PRO A 134 -5.19 -21.61 -11.52
CA PRO A 134 -5.99 -22.73 -11.99
C PRO A 134 -7.27 -22.92 -11.16
N ASP A 135 -8.38 -23.30 -11.78
CA ASP A 135 -9.69 -23.39 -11.12
C ASP A 135 -9.69 -24.30 -9.87
N GLY A 136 -8.90 -25.38 -9.89
CA GLY A 136 -8.75 -26.30 -8.75
C GLY A 136 -8.14 -25.66 -7.49
N THR A 137 -7.46 -24.53 -7.62
CA THR A 137 -6.78 -23.85 -6.49
C THR A 137 -7.69 -22.92 -5.70
N LYS A 138 -8.87 -22.59 -6.23
CA LYS A 138 -9.79 -21.58 -5.65
C LYS A 138 -10.16 -21.86 -4.19
N LYS A 139 -10.42 -23.12 -3.84
CA LYS A 139 -10.80 -23.50 -2.46
C LYS A 139 -9.64 -23.24 -1.50
N TYR A 140 -8.44 -23.61 -1.90
CA TYR A 140 -7.21 -23.40 -1.13
C TYR A 140 -6.90 -21.92 -0.97
N ILE A 141 -6.92 -21.15 -2.07
CA ILE A 141 -6.70 -19.70 -2.03
C ILE A 141 -7.67 -19.03 -1.04
N LYS A 142 -8.97 -19.35 -1.12
CA LYS A 142 -9.98 -18.79 -0.21
C LYS A 142 -9.73 -19.17 1.25
N SER A 143 -9.25 -20.39 1.54
CA SER A 143 -8.94 -20.77 2.92
C SER A 143 -7.74 -20.00 3.46
N GLU A 144 -6.70 -19.79 2.66
CA GLU A 144 -5.53 -19.00 3.07
C GLU A 144 -5.89 -17.53 3.30
N ILE A 145 -6.69 -16.93 2.41
CA ILE A 145 -7.20 -15.56 2.61
C ILE A 145 -7.98 -15.45 3.92
N LYS A 146 -8.84 -16.42 4.24
CA LYS A 146 -9.58 -16.42 5.50
C LYS A 146 -8.65 -16.41 6.73
N LYS A 147 -7.55 -17.18 6.69
CA LYS A 147 -6.54 -17.18 7.75
C LYS A 147 -5.88 -15.81 7.88
N ILE A 148 -5.47 -15.22 6.75
CA ILE A 148 -4.86 -13.88 6.70
C ILE A 148 -5.81 -12.83 7.27
N LEU A 149 -7.06 -12.79 6.82
CA LEU A 149 -8.08 -11.83 7.31
C LEU A 149 -8.36 -12.00 8.81
N THR A 150 -8.31 -13.22 9.32
CA THR A 150 -8.46 -13.50 10.76
C THR A 150 -7.28 -12.93 11.55
N SER A 151 -6.06 -13.15 11.07
CA SER A 151 -4.84 -12.59 11.66
C SER A 151 -4.83 -11.06 11.62
N GLN A 152 -5.18 -10.45 10.48
CA GLN A 152 -5.28 -9.00 10.33
C GLN A 152 -6.27 -8.38 11.32
N LYS A 153 -7.45 -8.98 11.51
CA LYS A 153 -8.43 -8.51 12.52
C LYS A 153 -7.89 -8.56 13.94
N SER A 154 -7.08 -9.56 14.27
CA SER A 154 -6.40 -9.64 15.58
C SER A 154 -5.39 -8.49 15.72
N ASN A 155 -4.53 -8.32 14.73
CA ASN A 155 -3.49 -7.29 14.70
C ASN A 155 -4.09 -5.86 14.76
N GLU A 156 -5.21 -5.61 14.06
CA GLU A 156 -5.92 -4.33 14.12
C GLU A 156 -6.43 -4.00 15.52
N LYS A 157 -6.95 -4.98 16.25
CA LYS A 157 -7.41 -4.80 17.64
C LYS A 157 -6.23 -4.45 18.55
N GLU A 158 -5.12 -5.20 18.41
CA GLU A 158 -3.90 -4.94 19.17
C GLU A 158 -3.34 -3.55 18.88
N LEU A 159 -3.30 -3.15 17.60
CA LEU A 159 -2.83 -1.83 17.19
C LEU A 159 -3.71 -0.71 17.76
N LYS A 160 -5.05 -0.87 17.74
CA LYS A 160 -5.97 0.09 18.36
C LYS A 160 -5.75 0.20 19.86
N PHE A 161 -5.52 -0.92 20.55
CA PHE A 161 -5.22 -0.93 21.97
C PHE A 161 -3.90 -0.19 22.26
N LYS A 162 -2.82 -0.54 21.55
CA LYS A 162 -1.50 0.12 21.69
C LYS A 162 -1.58 1.63 21.42
N LYS A 163 -2.27 2.06 20.37
CA LYS A 163 -2.49 3.50 20.08
C LYS A 163 -3.21 4.21 21.23
N THR A 164 -4.22 3.58 21.81
CA THR A 164 -4.96 4.14 22.94
C THR A 164 -4.08 4.27 24.19
N THR A 165 -3.29 3.25 24.50
CA THR A 165 -2.35 3.27 25.62
C THR A 165 -1.28 4.34 25.44
N MET A 166 -0.67 4.39 24.25
CA MET A 166 0.35 5.38 23.90
C MET A 166 -0.19 6.82 24.00
N SER A 167 -1.44 7.06 23.59
CA SER A 167 -2.08 8.38 23.74
C SER A 167 -2.23 8.79 25.22
N LYS A 168 -2.57 7.85 26.11
CA LYS A 168 -2.66 8.11 27.55
C LYS A 168 -1.28 8.42 28.14
N GLU A 169 -0.27 7.62 27.79
CA GLU A 169 1.12 7.83 28.23
C GLU A 169 1.65 9.18 27.76
N PHE A 170 1.38 9.56 26.50
CA PHE A 170 1.78 10.86 25.96
C PHE A 170 1.14 12.03 26.72
N LYS A 171 -0.12 11.90 27.14
CA LYS A 171 -0.79 12.90 27.98
C LYS A 171 -0.13 13.03 29.36
N VAL A 172 0.23 11.91 29.98
CA VAL A 172 0.96 11.91 31.27
C VAL A 172 2.33 12.56 31.10
N LEU A 173 3.08 12.18 30.07
CA LEU A 173 4.38 12.76 29.76
C LEU A 173 4.29 14.28 29.59
N ASN A 174 3.34 14.78 28.82
CA ASN A 174 3.15 16.22 28.63
C ASN A 174 2.86 16.97 29.94
N ASN A 175 2.05 16.38 30.82
CA ASN A 175 1.76 16.97 32.13
C ASN A 175 3.00 17.02 33.03
N THR A 176 3.80 15.95 33.02
CA THR A 176 5.06 15.87 33.77
C THR A 176 6.07 16.88 33.24
N THR A 177 6.25 16.97 31.92
CA THR A 177 7.12 17.97 31.28
C THR A 177 6.71 19.40 31.64
N GLY A 178 5.40 19.68 31.66
CA GLY A 178 4.88 20.97 32.10
C GLY A 178 5.18 21.28 33.57
N SER A 179 5.08 20.29 34.45
CA SER A 179 5.42 20.43 35.88
C SER A 179 6.91 20.65 36.10
N ILE A 180 7.77 19.92 35.39
CA ILE A 180 9.23 20.08 35.43
C ILE A 180 9.61 21.50 35.00
N LYS A 181 9.02 22.01 33.90
CA LYS A 181 9.29 23.36 33.42
C LYS A 181 8.95 24.43 34.47
N LYS A 182 7.80 24.31 35.14
CA LYS A 182 7.41 25.22 36.24
C LYS A 182 8.39 25.15 37.42
N LEU A 183 8.90 23.96 37.76
CA LEU A 183 9.89 23.82 38.82
C LEU A 183 11.23 24.46 38.43
N GLN A 184 11.67 24.29 37.19
CA GLN A 184 12.88 24.93 36.66
C GLN A 184 12.77 26.46 36.72
N GLU A 185 11.63 27.04 36.31
CA GLU A 185 11.35 28.47 36.41
C GLU A 185 11.45 28.96 37.87
N LYS A 186 10.83 28.25 38.82
CA LYS A 186 10.91 28.59 40.25
C LYS A 186 12.33 28.52 40.81
N VAL A 187 13.11 27.51 40.44
CA VAL A 187 14.51 27.37 40.87
C VAL A 187 15.36 28.53 40.35
N ILE A 188 15.16 28.95 39.10
CA ILE A 188 15.84 30.12 38.53
C ILE A 188 15.48 31.38 39.32
N THR A 189 14.20 31.61 39.61
CA THR A 189 13.77 32.78 40.41
C THR A 189 14.41 32.79 41.80
N ILE A 190 14.38 31.66 42.52
CA ILE A 190 14.97 31.54 43.86
C ILE A 190 16.48 31.77 43.85
N ASN A 191 17.19 31.26 42.82
CA ASN A 191 18.63 31.47 42.71
C ASN A 191 18.96 32.95 42.43
N ASN A 192 18.19 33.63 41.59
CA ASN A 192 18.37 35.05 41.32
C ASN A 192 18.13 35.91 42.58
N GLU A 193 17.11 35.58 43.38
CA GLU A 193 16.85 36.27 44.67
C GLU A 193 17.97 36.04 45.70
N LYS A 194 18.55 34.84 45.74
CA LYS A 194 19.69 34.54 46.62
C LYS A 194 20.97 35.28 46.21
N GLU A 195 21.22 35.44 44.92
CA GLU A 195 22.37 36.22 44.42
C GLU A 195 22.21 37.71 44.76
N ILE A 196 21.00 38.28 44.66
CA ILE A 196 20.71 39.67 45.05
C ILE A 196 20.93 39.89 46.56
N ASN A 197 20.54 38.94 47.40
CA ASN A 197 20.69 39.04 48.85
C ASN A 197 22.13 38.84 49.36
N LYS A 198 23.06 38.31 48.54
CA LYS A 198 24.50 38.24 48.88
C LYS A 198 25.27 39.54 48.61
N ILE A 199 24.68 40.47 47.87
CA ILE A 199 25.32 41.75 47.47
C ILE A 199 24.95 42.89 48.43
N LYS A 200 24.03 42.65 49.38
CA LYS A 200 23.72 43.54 50.51
C LYS A 200 24.44 43.09 51.77
#